data_AF-A0AA50DNP6-F1
#
_entry.id   AF-A0AA50DNP6-F1
#
_cell.length_a   1.000
_cell.length_b   1.000
_cell.length_c   1.000
_cell.angle_alpha   90.00
_cell.angle_beta   90.00
_cell.angle_gamma   90.00
#
_symmetry.space_group_name_H-M   'P 1'
#
loop_
_entity.id
_entity.type
_entity.pdbx_description
1 polymer ?
#
loop_
_entity_poly.entity_id
_entity_poly.type
_entity_poly.pdbx_seq_one_letter_code
_entity_poly.pdbx_strand_id
1 'polypeptide(L)'
;MDKESLLLVKSIIEANQQENPFKDYLFPVAISFFSAIMGGFIAMRINNKQEVNKSEKEKFNNSMRLMFLVIESLNNLVTIKANYRHIDTGNPYLRFWEFPEILFKASRLTMDLSDFSFIKEVQTCNFSRHEKIKRFIIYRVFRKEVKKPSKLELGKSWRNLSRLSAMISNYNTIIYQIDKRNVMDDEARKKAHDYIKNKQSTNSISFEAVLQSCLSDKEILQLIDLTELTISLVDHVIREMDSFVRAFPDIAESNIDTSKLMSGKNVIRYNNDRQVYTDTLIKTIEPDFQLLSSMFGDDLESIKKRYTLVEWY
;
A
#
# COMPACT_ATOMS: atom_id res chain seq x y z
N MET A 1 43.17 -79.83 28.77
CA MET A 1 42.75 -78.78 29.71
C MET A 1 41.76 -79.39 30.66
N ASP A 2 42.03 -79.27 31.95
CA ASP A 2 41.27 -79.93 33.01
C ASP A 2 39.91 -79.24 33.22
N LYS A 3 38.87 -80.02 33.53
CA LYS A 3 37.48 -79.54 33.58
C LYS A 3 37.28 -78.49 34.68
N GLU A 4 38.05 -78.61 35.75
CA GLU A 4 38.09 -77.68 36.88
C GLU A 4 38.74 -76.34 36.53
N SER A 5 39.78 -76.33 35.69
CA SER A 5 40.43 -75.07 35.27
C SER A 5 39.55 -74.29 34.30
N LEU A 6 38.76 -74.96 33.45
CA LEU A 6 37.72 -74.31 32.65
C LEU A 6 36.58 -73.73 33.51
N LEU A 7 36.17 -74.45 34.56
CA LEU A 7 35.15 -74.00 35.51
C LEU A 7 35.63 -72.80 36.34
N LEU A 8 36.90 -72.80 36.77
CA LEU A 8 37.55 -71.69 37.46
C LEU A 8 37.69 -70.47 36.56
N VAL A 9 38.11 -70.63 35.31
CA VAL A 9 38.21 -69.51 34.37
C VAL A 9 36.81 -68.94 34.08
N LYS A 10 35.80 -69.80 33.93
CA LYS A 10 34.41 -69.37 33.70
C LYS A 10 33.82 -68.65 34.93
N SER A 11 34.06 -69.18 36.13
CA SER A 11 33.59 -68.56 37.38
C SER A 11 34.33 -67.26 37.71
N ILE A 12 35.61 -67.12 37.34
CA ILE A 12 36.37 -65.86 37.45
C ILE A 12 35.85 -64.82 36.44
N ILE A 13 35.49 -65.23 35.22
CA ILE A 13 34.89 -64.33 34.22
C ILE A 13 33.49 -63.89 34.65
N GLU A 14 32.66 -64.80 35.17
CA GLU A 14 31.34 -64.50 35.73
C GLU A 14 31.42 -63.66 37.02
N ALA A 15 32.44 -63.85 37.87
CA ALA A 15 32.67 -63.03 39.07
C ALA A 15 33.24 -61.63 38.77
N ASN A 16 33.99 -61.48 37.67
CA ASN A 16 34.47 -60.18 37.17
C ASN A 16 33.40 -59.42 36.35
N GLN A 17 32.32 -60.09 35.93
CA GLN A 17 31.07 -59.44 35.49
C GLN A 17 30.30 -58.91 36.70
N GLN A 18 30.97 -58.16 37.59
CA GLN A 18 30.26 -57.38 38.59
C GLN A 18 29.43 -56.36 37.82
N GLU A 19 28.10 -56.60 37.75
CA GLU A 19 27.11 -55.65 37.27
C GLU A 19 27.50 -54.29 37.85
N ASN A 20 27.94 -53.38 37.00
CA ASN A 20 28.41 -52.10 37.48
C ASN A 20 27.17 -51.23 37.50
N PRO A 21 26.53 -51.00 38.66
CA PRO A 21 25.18 -50.42 38.72
C PRO A 21 25.14 -49.04 38.05
N PHE A 22 26.28 -48.35 38.04
CA PHE A 22 26.46 -47.11 37.29
C PHE A 22 26.32 -47.30 35.78
N LYS A 23 27.01 -48.30 35.20
CA LYS A 23 27.07 -48.54 33.76
C LYS A 23 25.78 -49.16 33.23
N ASP A 24 25.20 -50.10 33.97
CA ASP A 24 24.11 -50.93 33.47
C ASP A 24 22.71 -50.33 33.74
N TYR A 25 22.58 -49.47 34.76
CA TYR A 25 21.31 -48.84 35.13
C TYR A 25 21.32 -47.32 35.10
N LEU A 26 22.32 -46.67 35.72
CA LEU A 26 22.33 -45.21 35.84
C LEU A 26 22.66 -44.53 34.51
N PHE A 27 23.64 -45.05 33.77
CA PHE A 27 24.14 -44.46 32.54
C PHE A 27 23.10 -44.46 31.39
N PRO A 28 22.33 -45.55 31.13
CA PRO A 28 21.27 -45.52 30.11
C PRO A 28 20.14 -44.55 30.45
N VAL A 29 19.77 -44.44 31.73
CA VAL A 29 18.74 -43.49 32.20
C VAL A 29 19.24 -42.06 32.03
N ALA A 30 20.48 -41.77 32.44
CA ALA A 30 21.10 -40.46 32.29
C ALA A 30 21.22 -40.05 30.80
N ILE A 31 21.67 -40.94 29.92
CA ILE A 31 21.73 -40.67 28.47
C ILE A 31 20.35 -40.36 27.92
N SER A 32 19.35 -41.17 28.26
CA SER A 32 17.97 -40.98 27.77
C SER A 32 17.42 -39.63 28.24
N PHE A 33 17.69 -39.26 29.50
CA PHE A 33 17.29 -37.98 30.07
C PHE A 33 17.98 -36.79 29.38
N PHE A 34 19.31 -36.82 29.21
CA PHE A 34 20.04 -35.74 28.52
C PHE A 34 19.69 -35.65 27.04
N SER A 35 19.44 -36.79 26.38
CA SER A 35 18.97 -36.84 24.99
C SER A 35 17.58 -36.19 24.85
N ALA A 36 16.66 -36.49 25.78
CA ALA A 36 15.33 -35.87 25.80
C ALA A 36 15.41 -34.35 26.04
N ILE A 37 16.25 -33.89 26.98
CA ILE A 37 16.47 -32.45 27.23
C ILE A 37 17.05 -31.78 25.99
N MET A 38 18.08 -32.38 25.38
CA MET A 38 18.72 -31.82 24.19
C MET A 38 17.74 -31.78 23.01
N GLY A 39 16.95 -32.85 22.82
CA GLY A 39 15.88 -32.90 21.82
C GLY A 39 14.84 -31.81 22.05
N GLY A 40 14.39 -31.60 23.29
CA GLY A 40 13.50 -30.52 23.67
C GLY A 40 14.08 -29.13 23.37
N PHE A 41 15.34 -28.89 23.74
CA PHE A 41 16.02 -27.62 23.49
C PHE A 41 16.19 -27.32 22.00
N ILE A 42 16.59 -28.33 21.21
CA ILE A 42 16.70 -28.21 19.75
C ILE A 42 15.31 -27.92 19.15
N ALA A 43 14.27 -28.65 19.57
CA ALA A 43 12.91 -28.45 19.10
C ALA A 43 12.41 -27.02 19.41
N MET A 44 12.64 -26.52 20.63
CA MET A 44 12.30 -25.14 20.99
C MET A 44 13.02 -24.11 20.10
N ARG A 45 14.32 -24.28 19.85
CA ARG A 45 15.06 -23.37 18.96
C ARG A 45 14.58 -23.43 17.52
N ILE A 46 14.24 -24.61 17.02
CA ILE A 46 13.69 -24.79 15.68
C ILE A 46 12.32 -24.13 15.59
N ASN A 47 11.44 -24.34 16.57
CA ASN A 47 10.11 -23.74 16.60
C ASN A 47 10.18 -22.22 16.60
N ASN A 48 10.99 -21.63 17.49
CA ASN A 48 11.18 -20.17 17.54
C ASN A 48 11.73 -19.62 16.22
N LYS A 49 12.66 -20.32 15.57
CA LYS A 49 13.19 -19.92 14.26
C LYS A 49 12.10 -19.99 13.17
N GLN A 50 11.26 -21.02 13.20
CA GLN A 50 10.15 -21.19 12.27
C GLN A 50 9.09 -20.09 12.46
N GLU A 51 8.71 -19.76 13.70
CA GLU A 51 7.77 -18.67 14.01
C GLU A 51 8.27 -17.33 13.50
N VAL A 52 9.55 -17.01 13.76
CA VAL A 52 10.15 -15.76 13.27
C VAL A 52 10.14 -15.75 11.74
N ASN A 53 10.57 -16.82 11.07
CA ASN A 53 10.54 -16.89 9.61
C ASN A 53 9.11 -16.78 9.04
N LYS A 54 8.13 -17.40 9.71
CA LYS A 54 6.71 -17.29 9.33
C LYS A 54 6.23 -15.84 9.42
N SER A 55 6.56 -15.14 10.51
CA SER A 55 6.18 -13.73 10.69
C SER A 55 6.85 -12.81 9.65
N GLU A 56 8.12 -13.03 9.29
CA GLU A 56 8.79 -12.24 8.24
C GLU A 56 8.19 -12.51 6.86
N LYS A 57 7.82 -13.76 6.57
CA LYS A 57 7.13 -14.14 5.34
C LYS A 57 5.75 -13.48 5.25
N GLU A 58 5.05 -13.36 6.36
CA GLU A 58 3.75 -12.69 6.45
C GLU A 58 3.86 -11.20 6.16
N LYS A 59 4.80 -10.48 6.81
CA LYS A 59 5.09 -9.06 6.51
C LYS A 59 5.42 -8.83 5.04
N PHE A 60 6.23 -9.72 4.45
CA PHE A 60 6.57 -9.69 3.03
C PHE A 60 5.33 -9.88 2.14
N ASN A 61 4.50 -10.88 2.43
CA ASN A 61 3.29 -11.14 1.66
C ASN A 61 2.30 -9.96 1.75
N ASN A 62 2.13 -9.36 2.94
CA ASN A 62 1.26 -8.20 3.15
C ASN A 62 1.77 -6.99 2.37
N SER A 63 3.09 -6.74 2.39
CA SER A 63 3.73 -5.67 1.60
C SER A 63 3.54 -5.88 0.10
N MET A 64 3.73 -7.11 -0.38
CA MET A 64 3.56 -7.46 -1.78
C MET A 64 2.11 -7.31 -2.24
N ARG A 65 1.15 -7.76 -1.41
CA ARG A 65 -0.28 -7.59 -1.67
C ARG A 65 -0.65 -6.11 -1.77
N LEU A 66 -0.17 -5.27 -0.85
CA LEU A 66 -0.37 -3.83 -0.90
C LEU A 66 0.22 -3.22 -2.18
N MET A 67 1.45 -3.60 -2.55
CA MET A 67 2.06 -3.12 -3.79
C MET A 67 1.21 -3.48 -5.02
N PHE A 68 0.75 -4.72 -5.14
CA PHE A 68 -0.10 -5.11 -6.26
C PHE A 68 -1.43 -4.35 -6.29
N LEU A 69 -2.08 -4.19 -5.14
CA LEU A 69 -3.33 -3.43 -5.05
C LEU A 69 -3.14 -1.97 -5.48
N VAL A 70 -2.08 -1.30 -5.01
CA VAL A 70 -1.82 0.09 -5.39
C VAL A 70 -1.44 0.21 -6.86
N ILE A 71 -0.65 -0.71 -7.41
CA ILE A 71 -0.31 -0.73 -8.84
C ILE A 71 -1.57 -0.91 -9.70
N GLU A 72 -2.46 -1.83 -9.31
CA GLU A 72 -3.74 -2.06 -10.00
C GLU A 72 -4.60 -0.80 -9.97
N SER A 73 -4.78 -0.20 -8.79
CA SER A 73 -5.54 1.04 -8.62
C SER A 73 -4.93 2.22 -9.37
N LEU A 74 -3.61 2.34 -9.39
CA LEU A 74 -2.90 3.35 -10.18
C LEU A 74 -3.20 3.17 -11.67
N ASN A 75 -3.13 1.95 -12.20
CA ASN A 75 -3.46 1.68 -13.60
C ASN A 75 -4.94 1.99 -13.92
N ASN A 76 -5.85 1.75 -12.97
CA ASN A 76 -7.26 2.15 -13.12
C ASN A 76 -7.40 3.68 -13.21
N LEU A 77 -6.73 4.43 -12.34
CA LEU A 77 -6.74 5.90 -12.40
C LEU A 77 -6.11 6.45 -13.68
N VAL A 78 -5.01 5.84 -14.14
CA VAL A 78 -4.37 6.18 -15.43
C VAL A 78 -5.36 5.99 -16.57
N THR A 79 -6.13 4.90 -16.56
CA THR A 79 -7.16 4.61 -17.56
C THR A 79 -8.31 5.64 -17.48
N ILE A 80 -8.77 5.96 -16.28
CA ILE A 80 -9.78 6.99 -16.01
C ILE A 80 -9.33 8.34 -16.60
N LYS A 81 -8.11 8.77 -16.27
CA LYS A 81 -7.55 10.04 -16.72
C LYS A 81 -7.31 10.09 -18.23
N ALA A 82 -6.92 8.98 -18.83
CA ALA A 82 -6.74 8.90 -20.28
C ALA A 82 -8.02 9.26 -21.05
N ASN A 83 -9.22 8.98 -20.50
CA ASN A 83 -10.49 9.26 -21.17
C ASN A 83 -10.81 10.75 -21.29
N TYR A 84 -10.43 11.58 -20.33
CA TYR A 84 -10.74 13.03 -20.31
C TYR A 84 -9.50 13.91 -20.47
N ARG A 85 -8.34 13.33 -20.77
CA ARG A 85 -7.08 14.07 -20.92
C ARG A 85 -7.12 15.17 -21.99
N HIS A 86 -7.98 15.03 -22.99
CA HIS A 86 -8.10 15.95 -24.10
C HIS A 86 -8.79 17.27 -23.72
N ILE A 87 -9.33 17.40 -22.51
CA ILE A 87 -9.90 18.64 -21.99
C ILE A 87 -8.80 19.70 -21.88
N ASP A 88 -8.82 20.67 -22.80
CA ASP A 88 -7.86 21.77 -22.88
C ASP A 88 -8.44 23.13 -22.46
N THR A 89 -9.74 23.15 -22.16
CA THR A 89 -10.49 24.35 -21.77
C THR A 89 -10.53 24.55 -20.26
N GLY A 90 -10.53 25.83 -19.84
CA GLY A 90 -10.77 26.25 -18.45
C GLY A 90 -12.25 26.45 -18.12
N ASN A 91 -13.15 26.53 -19.12
CA ASN A 91 -14.57 26.83 -18.87
C ASN A 91 -15.26 25.62 -18.19
N PRO A 92 -15.77 25.75 -16.95
CA PRO A 92 -16.39 24.66 -16.21
C PRO A 92 -17.62 24.04 -16.91
N TYR A 93 -18.38 24.83 -17.68
CA TYR A 93 -19.52 24.33 -18.46
C TYR A 93 -19.08 23.31 -19.51
N LEU A 94 -18.00 23.62 -20.23
CA LEU A 94 -17.48 22.75 -21.28
C LEU A 94 -16.80 21.53 -20.67
N ARG A 95 -16.01 21.72 -19.60
CA ARG A 95 -15.30 20.63 -18.91
C ARG A 95 -16.25 19.56 -18.39
N PHE A 96 -17.37 19.93 -17.76
CA PHE A 96 -18.33 18.94 -17.30
C PHE A 96 -18.96 18.17 -18.46
N TRP A 97 -19.18 18.81 -19.61
CA TRP A 97 -19.83 18.15 -20.75
C TRP A 97 -18.87 17.27 -21.56
N GLU A 98 -17.63 17.70 -21.72
CA GLU A 98 -16.55 16.96 -22.39
C GLU A 98 -16.08 15.77 -21.57
N PHE A 99 -16.17 15.84 -20.24
CA PHE A 99 -15.88 14.70 -19.39
C PHE A 99 -16.88 13.56 -19.70
N PRO A 100 -16.39 12.42 -20.23
CA PRO A 100 -17.27 11.35 -20.69
C PRO A 100 -17.82 10.53 -19.52
N GLU A 101 -18.89 9.78 -19.78
CA GLU A 101 -19.30 8.72 -18.87
C GLU A 101 -18.18 7.66 -18.80
N ILE A 102 -17.71 7.36 -17.59
CA ILE A 102 -16.61 6.42 -17.40
C ILE A 102 -17.18 5.09 -16.94
N LEU A 103 -17.26 4.13 -17.86
CA LEU A 103 -17.65 2.76 -17.56
C LEU A 103 -16.44 1.97 -17.10
N PHE A 104 -16.27 1.80 -15.79
CA PHE A 104 -15.20 0.98 -15.23
C PHE A 104 -15.72 0.14 -14.06
N LYS A 105 -15.18 -1.07 -13.93
CA LYS A 105 -15.46 -1.96 -12.80
C LYS A 105 -14.23 -2.02 -11.90
N ALA A 106 -13.93 -0.96 -11.14
CA ALA A 106 -12.95 -1.09 -10.07
C ALA A 106 -13.64 -1.42 -8.75
N SER A 107 -13.03 -2.34 -8.02
CA SER A 107 -13.34 -2.57 -6.63
C SER A 107 -12.83 -1.41 -5.78
N ARG A 108 -13.58 -1.08 -4.73
CA ARG A 108 -13.07 -0.26 -3.65
C ARG A 108 -11.94 -1.02 -2.95
N LEU A 109 -10.89 -0.30 -2.61
CA LEU A 109 -9.77 -0.83 -1.85
C LEU A 109 -10.18 -0.98 -0.38
N THR A 110 -10.04 -2.19 0.15
CA THR A 110 -10.16 -2.47 1.59
C THR A 110 -8.82 -2.97 2.11
N MET A 111 -8.34 -2.36 3.19
CA MET A 111 -7.06 -2.68 3.78
C MET A 111 -7.15 -2.59 5.30
N ASP A 112 -6.62 -3.60 5.98
CA ASP A 112 -6.35 -3.52 7.41
C ASP A 112 -4.98 -2.90 7.65
N LEU A 113 -4.93 -1.75 8.30
CA LEU A 113 -3.67 -1.07 8.63
C LEU A 113 -2.86 -1.84 9.68
N SER A 114 -3.50 -2.72 10.45
CA SER A 114 -2.87 -3.56 11.48
C SER A 114 -1.79 -4.47 10.89
N ASP A 115 -2.02 -4.95 9.66
CA ASP A 115 -1.11 -5.79 8.89
C ASP A 115 0.24 -5.09 8.60
N PHE A 116 0.26 -3.76 8.66
CA PHE A 116 1.43 -2.91 8.38
C PHE A 116 2.06 -2.29 9.63
N SER A 117 1.62 -2.71 10.83
CA SER A 117 2.17 -2.26 12.12
C SER A 117 3.68 -2.57 12.31
N PHE A 118 4.24 -3.46 11.49
CA PHE A 118 5.67 -3.75 11.44
C PHE A 118 6.49 -2.59 10.84
N ILE A 119 5.88 -1.70 10.05
CA ILE A 119 6.55 -0.53 9.49
C ILE A 119 6.81 0.48 10.62
N LYS A 120 8.09 0.69 10.95
CA LYS A 120 8.50 1.64 11.97
C LYS A 120 8.98 2.96 11.34
N GLU A 121 9.00 4.01 12.17
CA GLU A 121 9.53 5.34 11.82
C GLU A 121 10.99 5.31 11.36
N VAL A 122 11.74 4.31 11.82
CA VAL A 122 13.15 4.09 11.48
C VAL A 122 13.33 2.68 10.90
N GLN A 123 14.36 2.51 10.08
CA GLN A 123 14.80 1.19 9.64
C GLN A 123 15.10 0.29 10.86
N THR A 124 14.65 -0.96 10.78
CA THR A 124 14.82 -1.98 11.83
C THR A 124 15.64 -3.19 11.36
N CYS A 125 15.67 -3.46 10.06
CA CYS A 125 16.29 -4.63 9.46
C CYS A 125 17.34 -4.27 8.40
N ASN A 126 18.08 -5.29 7.95
CA ASN A 126 18.99 -5.23 6.79
C ASN A 126 20.15 -4.22 6.87
N PHE A 127 20.66 -3.97 8.07
CA PHE A 127 21.90 -3.20 8.25
C PHE A 127 23.14 -3.94 7.73
N SER A 128 24.08 -3.18 7.19
CA SER A 128 25.42 -3.67 6.88
C SER A 128 26.15 -4.13 8.15
N ARG A 129 27.15 -5.03 8.02
CA ARG A 129 27.95 -5.53 9.16
C ARG A 129 28.58 -4.38 9.96
N HIS A 130 29.10 -3.36 9.28
CA HIS A 130 29.68 -2.17 9.92
C HIS A 130 28.63 -1.36 10.68
N GLU A 131 27.44 -1.20 10.12
CA GLU A 131 26.34 -0.47 10.76
C GLU A 131 25.82 -1.20 12.00
N LYS A 132 25.74 -2.54 11.96
CA LYS A 132 25.37 -3.36 13.12
C LYS A 132 26.34 -3.13 14.29
N ILE A 133 27.65 -3.14 14.00
CA ILE A 133 28.69 -2.89 15.01
C ILE A 133 28.58 -1.45 15.55
N LYS A 134 28.46 -0.45 14.65
CA LYS A 134 28.32 0.96 15.03
C LYS A 134 27.08 1.18 15.92
N ARG A 135 25.94 0.60 15.55
CA ARG A 135 24.70 0.69 16.33
C ARG A 135 24.81 0.00 17.69
N PHE A 136 25.45 -1.18 17.73
CA PHE A 136 25.72 -1.86 18.99
C PHE A 136 26.54 -0.98 19.94
N ILE A 137 27.62 -0.38 19.44
CA ILE A 137 28.46 0.52 20.24
C ILE A 137 27.65 1.76 20.69
N ILE A 138 27.02 2.48 19.78
CA ILE A 138 26.34 3.75 20.11
C ILE A 138 25.13 3.54 21.02
N TYR A 139 24.29 2.56 20.73
CA TYR A 139 22.99 2.41 21.40
C TYR A 139 23.02 1.44 22.57
N ARG A 140 23.89 0.42 22.54
CA ARG A 140 23.98 -0.56 23.63
C ARG A 140 25.10 -0.26 24.61
N VAL A 141 26.26 0.18 24.12
CA VAL A 141 27.40 0.53 25.00
C VAL A 141 27.25 1.96 25.52
N PHE A 142 27.08 2.94 24.63
CA PHE A 142 26.94 4.36 25.01
C PHE A 142 25.51 4.78 25.38
N ARG A 143 24.52 3.88 25.28
CA ARG A 143 23.10 4.11 25.66
C ARG A 143 22.49 5.38 25.06
N LYS A 144 22.95 5.81 23.88
CA LYS A 144 22.38 6.96 23.20
C LYS A 144 20.96 6.61 22.72
N GLU A 145 20.06 7.58 22.72
CA GLU A 145 18.75 7.38 22.12
C GLU A 145 18.84 7.31 20.59
N VAL A 146 17.97 6.50 19.98
CA VAL A 146 17.86 6.42 18.52
C VAL A 146 17.27 7.73 18.01
N LYS A 147 18.01 8.43 17.15
CA LYS A 147 17.51 9.66 16.50
C LYS A 147 16.30 9.32 15.64
N LYS A 148 15.13 9.84 16.04
CA LYS A 148 13.88 9.72 15.28
C LYS A 148 13.77 10.85 14.26
N PRO A 149 13.12 10.62 13.11
CA PRO A 149 12.79 11.70 12.18
C PRO A 149 11.84 12.70 12.86
N SER A 150 11.85 13.94 12.40
CA SER A 150 10.88 14.94 12.85
C SER A 150 9.46 14.55 12.44
N LYS A 151 8.43 15.07 13.13
CA LYS A 151 7.03 14.82 12.78
C LYS A 151 6.71 15.24 11.34
N LEU A 152 7.32 16.34 10.87
CA LEU A 152 7.15 16.84 9.50
C LEU A 152 7.73 15.85 8.47
N GLU A 153 8.98 15.41 8.68
CA GLU A 153 9.62 14.42 7.80
C GLU A 153 8.86 13.08 7.78
N LEU A 154 8.37 12.64 8.94
CA LEU A 154 7.55 11.43 9.03
C LEU A 154 6.23 11.60 8.28
N GLY A 155 5.58 12.76 8.39
CA GLY A 155 4.36 13.10 7.66
C GLY A 155 4.52 12.98 6.14
N LYS A 156 5.69 13.37 5.62
CA LYS A 156 6.06 13.27 4.19
C LYS A 156 6.54 11.88 3.76
N SER A 157 6.68 10.93 4.67
CA SER A 157 7.18 9.58 4.39
C SER A 157 6.05 8.56 4.27
N TRP A 158 6.22 7.55 3.41
CA TRP A 158 5.32 6.39 3.37
C TRP A 158 5.48 5.44 4.56
N ARG A 159 6.33 5.79 5.53
CA ARG A 159 6.32 5.21 6.88
C ARG A 159 5.11 5.65 7.70
N ASN A 160 4.45 6.75 7.31
CA ASN A 160 3.22 7.21 7.95
C ASN A 160 2.01 6.42 7.43
N LEU A 161 1.51 5.49 8.25
CA LEU A 161 0.34 4.68 7.92
C LEU A 161 -0.94 5.51 7.74
N SER A 162 -1.04 6.68 8.38
CA SER A 162 -2.18 7.59 8.18
C SER A 162 -2.19 8.17 6.76
N ARG A 163 -1.01 8.45 6.18
CA ARG A 163 -0.91 8.89 4.78
C ARG A 163 -1.33 7.78 3.82
N LEU A 164 -0.89 6.54 4.07
CA LEU A 164 -1.32 5.37 3.29
C LEU A 164 -2.85 5.21 3.34
N SER A 165 -3.43 5.32 4.55
CA SER A 165 -4.88 5.26 4.74
C SER A 165 -5.61 6.38 3.97
N ALA A 166 -5.11 7.62 4.05
CA ALA A 166 -5.68 8.75 3.31
C ALA A 166 -5.62 8.54 1.79
N MET A 167 -4.50 8.05 1.26
CA MET A 167 -4.37 7.73 -0.17
C MET A 167 -5.40 6.69 -0.62
N ILE A 168 -5.58 5.61 0.14
CA ILE A 168 -6.57 4.57 -0.14
C ILE A 168 -8.00 5.13 -0.07
N SER A 169 -8.28 5.94 0.96
CA SER A 169 -9.59 6.59 1.11
C SER A 169 -9.89 7.52 -0.07
N ASN A 170 -8.90 8.32 -0.50
CA ASN A 170 -9.04 9.24 -1.61
C ASN A 170 -9.32 8.49 -2.93
N TYR A 171 -8.66 7.36 -3.18
CA TYR A 171 -9.00 6.49 -4.30
C TYR A 171 -10.46 6.02 -4.26
N ASN A 172 -10.92 5.54 -3.10
CA ASN A 172 -12.31 5.11 -2.95
C ASN A 172 -13.32 6.26 -3.15
N THR A 173 -12.95 7.47 -2.72
CA THR A 173 -13.74 8.68 -2.97
C THR A 173 -13.84 8.98 -4.45
N ILE A 174 -12.76 8.85 -5.23
CA ILE A 174 -12.78 9.01 -6.70
C ILE A 174 -13.80 8.04 -7.31
N ILE A 175 -13.72 6.75 -6.94
CA ILE A 175 -14.62 5.73 -7.48
C ILE A 175 -16.08 6.12 -7.22
N TYR A 176 -16.39 6.52 -5.98
CA TYR A 176 -17.73 6.96 -5.60
C TYR A 176 -18.17 8.24 -6.35
N GLN A 177 -17.28 9.22 -6.53
CA GLN A 177 -17.57 10.45 -7.26
C GLN A 177 -17.90 10.17 -8.72
N ILE A 178 -17.14 9.29 -9.38
CA ILE A 178 -17.39 8.90 -10.77
C ILE A 178 -18.73 8.17 -10.89
N ASP A 179 -19.03 7.20 -10.01
CA ASP A 179 -20.31 6.48 -10.01
C ASP A 179 -21.49 7.46 -9.89
N LYS A 180 -21.40 8.38 -8.92
CA LYS A 180 -22.44 9.40 -8.71
C LYS A 180 -22.56 10.34 -9.91
N ARG A 181 -21.43 10.77 -10.48
CA ARG A 181 -21.39 11.65 -11.65
C ARG A 181 -22.04 10.96 -12.85
N ASN A 182 -21.71 9.70 -13.14
CA ASN A 182 -22.24 8.97 -14.30
C ASN A 182 -23.78 8.91 -14.26
N VAL A 183 -24.37 8.63 -13.10
CA VAL A 183 -25.83 8.62 -12.92
C VAL A 183 -26.43 10.00 -13.25
N MET A 184 -25.83 11.07 -12.75
CA MET A 184 -26.30 12.43 -12.99
C MET A 184 -26.08 12.88 -14.44
N ASP A 185 -24.95 12.50 -15.04
CA ASP A 185 -24.58 12.83 -16.42
C ASP A 185 -25.51 12.16 -17.42
N ASP A 186 -25.88 10.90 -17.19
CA ASP A 186 -26.87 10.18 -18.00
C ASP A 186 -28.24 10.87 -17.99
N GLU A 187 -28.73 11.27 -16.81
CA GLU A 187 -29.97 12.05 -16.68
C GLU A 187 -29.87 13.41 -17.39
N ALA A 188 -28.76 14.11 -17.23
CA ALA A 188 -28.55 15.42 -17.83
C ALA A 188 -28.46 15.36 -19.36
N ARG A 189 -27.72 14.39 -19.90
CA ARG A 189 -27.59 14.16 -21.35
C ARG A 189 -28.93 13.77 -21.97
N LYS A 190 -29.75 12.96 -21.28
CA LYS A 190 -31.13 12.65 -21.73
C LYS A 190 -31.98 13.91 -21.86
N LYS A 191 -32.03 14.77 -20.83
CA LYS A 191 -32.78 16.03 -20.85
C LYS A 191 -32.32 16.96 -21.98
N ALA A 192 -31.00 17.08 -22.17
CA ALA A 192 -30.43 17.88 -23.25
C ALA A 192 -30.80 17.32 -24.63
N HIS A 193 -30.75 16.00 -24.81
CA HIS A 193 -31.14 15.35 -26.05
C HIS A 193 -32.62 15.58 -26.39
N ASP A 194 -33.51 15.41 -25.41
CA ASP A 194 -34.95 15.66 -25.59
C ASP A 194 -35.25 17.13 -25.93
N TYR A 195 -34.56 18.06 -25.29
CA TYR A 195 -34.66 19.49 -25.61
C TYR A 195 -34.25 19.79 -27.06
N ILE A 196 -33.09 19.27 -27.49
CA ILE A 196 -32.58 19.46 -28.86
C ILE A 196 -33.52 18.84 -29.90
N LYS A 197 -34.04 17.63 -29.64
CA LYS A 197 -34.97 16.95 -30.54
C LYS A 197 -36.27 17.73 -30.72
N ASN A 198 -36.77 18.36 -29.66
CA ASN A 198 -38.03 19.09 -29.67
C ASN A 198 -37.91 20.52 -30.26
N LYS A 199 -36.71 21.13 -30.24
CA LYS A 199 -36.44 22.40 -30.93
C LYS A 199 -35.88 22.16 -32.33
N GLN A 200 -36.72 22.27 -33.36
CA GLN A 200 -36.25 22.40 -34.74
C GLN A 200 -35.39 23.67 -34.87
N SER A 201 -34.10 23.47 -35.10
CA SER A 201 -33.04 24.49 -35.12
C SER A 201 -33.41 25.74 -35.93
N THR A 202 -33.47 26.89 -35.26
CA THR A 202 -33.32 28.21 -35.88
C THR A 202 -32.52 29.08 -34.91
N ASN A 203 -31.26 29.34 -35.28
CA ASN A 203 -30.23 30.16 -34.61
C ASN A 203 -29.20 29.41 -33.77
N SER A 204 -27.94 29.89 -33.86
CA SER A 204 -26.79 29.46 -33.07
C SER A 204 -26.95 29.90 -31.60
N ILE A 205 -27.62 29.06 -30.80
CA ILE A 205 -27.72 29.25 -29.35
C ILE A 205 -26.39 28.83 -28.71
N SER A 206 -25.87 29.59 -27.75
CA SER A 206 -24.67 29.22 -27.00
C SER A 206 -24.90 27.95 -26.19
N PHE A 207 -23.87 27.13 -26.01
CA PHE A 207 -23.96 25.88 -25.27
C PHE A 207 -24.49 26.07 -23.83
N GLU A 208 -24.04 27.12 -23.15
CA GLU A 208 -24.49 27.49 -21.81
C GLU A 208 -26.00 27.77 -21.76
N ALA A 209 -26.54 28.50 -22.74
CA ALA A 209 -27.96 28.79 -22.82
C ALA A 209 -28.81 27.54 -23.11
N VAL A 210 -28.26 26.56 -23.84
CA VAL A 210 -28.91 25.26 -24.03
C VAL A 210 -28.99 24.51 -22.70
N LEU A 211 -27.89 24.43 -21.97
CA LEU A 211 -27.85 23.75 -20.67
C LEU A 211 -28.80 24.38 -19.65
N GLN A 212 -28.80 25.71 -19.54
CA GLN A 212 -29.71 26.45 -18.66
C GLN A 212 -31.19 26.27 -19.04
N SER A 213 -31.48 25.91 -20.30
CA SER A 213 -32.85 25.65 -20.75
C SER A 213 -33.34 24.25 -20.42
N CYS A 214 -32.45 23.27 -20.20
CA CYS A 214 -32.83 21.87 -20.00
C CYS A 214 -32.48 21.31 -18.61
N LEU A 215 -31.58 21.97 -17.88
CA LEU A 215 -31.15 21.59 -16.53
C LEU A 215 -31.43 22.73 -15.55
N SER A 216 -31.71 22.37 -14.29
CA SER A 216 -31.76 23.34 -13.21
C SER A 216 -30.36 23.81 -12.83
N ASP A 217 -30.25 25.04 -12.31
CA ASP A 217 -28.97 25.59 -11.82
C ASP A 217 -28.31 24.66 -10.80
N LYS A 218 -29.11 24.02 -9.94
CA LYS A 218 -28.62 23.05 -8.96
C LYS A 218 -27.95 21.84 -9.62
N GLU A 219 -28.53 21.29 -10.68
CA GLU A 219 -27.97 20.13 -11.39
C GLU A 219 -26.65 20.51 -12.07
N ILE A 220 -26.61 21.66 -12.73
CA ILE A 220 -25.41 22.21 -13.38
C ILE A 220 -24.30 22.38 -12.36
N LEU A 221 -24.57 23.08 -11.24
CA LEU A 221 -23.58 23.34 -10.20
C LEU A 221 -23.05 22.04 -9.59
N GLN A 222 -23.91 21.04 -9.36
CA GLN A 222 -23.48 19.75 -8.82
C GLN A 222 -22.62 18.95 -9.81
N LEU A 223 -22.94 18.96 -11.10
CA LEU A 223 -22.14 18.29 -12.13
C LEU A 223 -20.78 18.96 -12.31
N ILE A 224 -20.74 20.30 -12.30
CA ILE A 224 -19.49 21.06 -12.31
C ILE A 224 -18.65 20.73 -11.09
N ASP A 225 -19.23 20.80 -9.88
CA ASP A 225 -18.52 20.52 -8.63
C ASP A 225 -17.95 19.10 -8.61
N LEU A 226 -18.75 18.10 -8.97
CA LEU A 226 -18.30 16.71 -9.04
C LEU A 226 -17.19 16.54 -10.09
N THR A 227 -17.29 17.19 -11.25
CA THR A 227 -16.28 17.06 -12.30
C THR A 227 -14.95 17.66 -11.86
N GLU A 228 -14.95 18.91 -11.36
CA GLU A 228 -13.70 19.57 -10.96
C GLU A 228 -13.05 18.91 -9.74
N LEU A 229 -13.85 18.46 -8.76
CA LEU A 229 -13.32 17.66 -7.64
C LEU A 229 -12.73 16.34 -8.12
N THR A 230 -13.39 15.65 -9.05
CA THR A 230 -12.89 14.37 -9.59
C THR A 230 -11.58 14.57 -10.33
N ILE A 231 -11.49 15.56 -11.23
CA ILE A 231 -10.25 15.86 -11.97
C ILE A 231 -9.11 16.19 -11.00
N SER A 232 -9.34 17.11 -10.06
CA SER A 232 -8.30 17.49 -9.08
C SER A 232 -7.88 16.30 -8.22
N LEU A 233 -8.81 15.47 -7.77
CA LEU A 233 -8.52 14.34 -6.89
C LEU A 233 -7.80 13.22 -7.64
N VAL A 234 -8.17 12.93 -8.89
CA VAL A 234 -7.45 11.95 -9.71
C VAL A 234 -6.02 12.39 -9.95
N ASP A 235 -5.78 13.65 -10.33
CA ASP A 235 -4.43 14.19 -10.53
C ASP A 235 -3.56 14.05 -9.28
N HIS A 236 -4.14 14.38 -8.12
CA HIS A 236 -3.46 14.27 -6.84
C HIS A 236 -3.15 12.81 -6.48
N VAL A 237 -4.13 11.91 -6.58
CA VAL A 237 -3.98 10.50 -6.15
C VAL A 237 -3.06 9.72 -7.07
N ILE A 238 -3.04 10.00 -8.38
CA ILE A 238 -2.07 9.37 -9.31
C ILE A 238 -0.63 9.67 -8.87
N ARG A 239 -0.34 10.92 -8.50
CA ARG A 239 1.00 11.32 -8.01
C ARG A 239 1.35 10.68 -6.68
N GLU A 240 0.40 10.65 -5.74
CA GLU A 240 0.60 9.98 -4.46
C GLU A 240 0.87 8.48 -4.66
N MET A 241 0.10 7.80 -5.52
CA MET A 241 0.30 6.39 -5.83
C MET A 241 1.62 6.13 -6.55
N ASP A 242 2.03 6.97 -7.51
CA ASP A 242 3.36 6.88 -8.16
C ASP A 242 4.50 7.02 -7.14
N SER A 243 4.41 8.03 -6.26
CA SER A 243 5.37 8.22 -5.17
C SER A 243 5.44 7.00 -4.25
N PHE A 244 4.28 6.44 -3.90
CA PHE A 244 4.18 5.25 -3.07
C PHE A 244 4.87 4.04 -3.72
N VAL A 245 4.54 3.69 -4.97
CA VAL A 245 5.07 2.49 -5.61
C VAL A 245 6.58 2.57 -5.87
N ARG A 246 7.15 3.77 -5.94
CA ARG A 246 8.60 3.99 -6.03
C ARG A 246 9.31 3.84 -4.69
N ALA A 247 8.78 4.45 -3.63
CA ALA A 247 9.46 4.57 -2.35
C ALA A 247 9.13 3.44 -1.34
N PHE A 248 7.94 2.86 -1.42
CA PHE A 248 7.49 1.85 -0.47
C PHE A 248 8.32 0.56 -0.47
N PRO A 249 8.82 0.02 -1.60
CA PRO A 249 9.65 -1.18 -1.59
C PRO A 249 10.87 -1.06 -0.66
N ASP A 250 11.56 0.07 -0.70
CA ASP A 250 12.71 0.35 0.18
C ASP A 250 12.28 0.44 1.65
N ILE A 251 11.14 1.05 1.93
CA ILE A 251 10.60 1.17 3.28
C ILE A 251 10.21 -0.20 3.84
N ALA A 252 9.52 -1.02 3.05
CA ALA A 252 9.13 -2.37 3.43
C ALA A 252 10.37 -3.24 3.68
N GLU A 253 11.33 -3.27 2.75
CA GLU A 253 12.57 -4.02 2.88
C GLU A 253 13.42 -3.53 4.06
N SER A 254 13.36 -2.25 4.44
CA SER A 254 14.06 -1.74 5.63
C SER A 254 13.46 -2.25 6.96
N ASN A 255 12.26 -2.85 6.94
CA ASN A 255 11.56 -3.37 8.12
C ASN A 255 11.31 -4.89 8.08
N ILE A 256 11.68 -5.56 6.98
CA ILE A 256 11.54 -7.00 6.79
C ILE A 256 12.93 -7.62 6.74
N ASP A 257 13.16 -8.67 7.51
CA ASP A 257 14.43 -9.38 7.48
C ASP A 257 14.50 -10.30 6.24
N THR A 258 15.04 -9.76 5.15
CA THR A 258 15.09 -10.46 3.85
C THR A 258 15.98 -11.69 3.89
N SER A 259 16.92 -11.78 4.84
CA SER A 259 17.76 -12.96 5.03
C SER A 259 16.99 -14.20 5.51
N LYS A 260 15.80 -13.99 6.07
CA LYS A 260 14.88 -15.05 6.51
C LYS A 260 13.86 -15.45 5.44
N LEU A 261 13.82 -14.72 4.33
CA LEU A 261 13.02 -15.08 3.16
C LEU A 261 13.79 -16.09 2.31
N MET A 262 13.09 -16.75 1.37
CA MET A 262 13.77 -17.58 0.37
C MET A 262 14.68 -16.69 -0.49
N SER A 263 15.86 -17.22 -0.85
CA SER A 263 16.87 -16.50 -1.63
C SER A 263 16.27 -15.79 -2.84
N GLY A 264 16.63 -14.51 -3.03
CA GLY A 264 16.21 -13.70 -4.18
C GLY A 264 14.82 -13.07 -4.09
N LYS A 265 14.11 -13.18 -2.95
CA LYS A 265 12.81 -12.50 -2.77
C LYS A 265 12.98 -11.06 -2.30
N ASN A 266 12.66 -10.14 -3.19
CA ASN A 266 12.56 -8.71 -2.94
C ASN A 266 11.13 -8.23 -3.15
N VAL A 267 10.78 -7.09 -2.56
CA VAL A 267 9.51 -6.42 -2.85
C VAL A 267 9.54 -5.91 -4.28
N ILE A 268 8.42 -6.03 -4.99
CA ILE A 268 8.35 -5.62 -6.40
C ILE A 268 8.65 -4.13 -6.53
N ARG A 269 9.47 -3.78 -7.51
CA ARG A 269 9.75 -2.38 -7.88
C ARG A 269 8.99 -2.07 -9.16
N TYR A 270 8.11 -1.09 -9.08
CA TYR A 270 7.31 -0.67 -10.23
C TYR A 270 8.10 0.34 -11.04
N ASN A 271 8.27 0.07 -12.34
CA ASN A 271 8.72 1.05 -13.31
C ASN A 271 7.79 1.01 -14.52
N ASN A 272 7.29 2.16 -14.95
CA ASN A 272 6.41 2.28 -16.11
C ASN A 272 6.82 3.49 -16.93
N ASP A 273 7.47 3.21 -18.06
CA ASP A 273 7.97 4.22 -18.99
C ASP A 273 7.02 4.43 -20.19
N ARG A 274 5.80 3.90 -20.13
CA ARG A 274 4.81 4.08 -21.21
C ARG A 274 4.42 5.55 -21.27
N GLN A 275 4.41 6.11 -22.49
CA GLN A 275 4.06 7.51 -22.71
C GLN A 275 2.71 7.89 -22.09
N VAL A 276 1.68 7.05 -22.26
CA VAL A 276 0.35 7.25 -21.66
C VAL A 276 0.43 7.44 -20.15
N TYR A 277 1.31 6.71 -19.47
CA TYR A 277 1.50 6.82 -18.03
C TYR A 277 2.20 8.13 -17.65
N THR A 278 3.33 8.45 -18.28
CA THR A 278 4.08 9.69 -18.04
C THR A 278 3.20 10.91 -18.24
N ASP A 279 2.39 10.87 -19.29
CA ASP A 279 1.44 11.90 -19.64
C ASP A 279 0.34 12.10 -18.60
N THR A 280 -0.12 11.03 -17.95
CA THR A 280 -1.10 11.13 -16.85
C THR A 280 -0.53 11.71 -15.56
N LEU A 281 0.79 11.83 -15.41
CA LEU A 281 1.41 12.52 -14.27
C LEU A 281 1.36 14.05 -14.41
N ILE A 282 1.20 14.56 -15.63
CA ILE A 282 1.07 15.99 -15.92
C ILE A 282 -0.29 16.47 -15.39
N LYS A 283 -0.31 17.58 -14.66
CA LYS A 283 -1.56 18.14 -14.09
C LYS A 283 -2.49 18.56 -15.22
N THR A 284 -3.77 18.28 -15.07
CA THR A 284 -4.82 18.79 -15.98
C THR A 284 -4.90 20.31 -15.84
N ILE A 285 -5.27 21.01 -16.91
CA ILE A 285 -5.42 22.47 -16.89
C ILE A 285 -6.44 22.86 -15.82
N GLU A 286 -6.13 23.93 -15.09
CA GLU A 286 -6.97 24.44 -14.03
C GLU A 286 -8.25 25.06 -14.60
N PRO A 287 -9.39 24.89 -13.92
CA PRO A 287 -10.62 25.55 -14.33
C PRO A 287 -10.53 27.06 -14.14
N ASP A 288 -11.40 27.80 -14.81
CA ASP A 288 -11.57 29.23 -14.60
C ASP A 288 -12.17 29.47 -13.21
N PHE A 289 -11.28 29.78 -12.26
CA PHE A 289 -11.67 30.05 -10.88
C PHE A 289 -12.51 31.31 -10.71
N GLN A 290 -12.41 32.30 -11.61
CA GLN A 290 -13.26 33.49 -11.55
C GLN A 290 -14.70 33.12 -11.90
N LEU A 291 -14.86 32.33 -12.96
CA LEU A 291 -16.16 31.83 -13.37
C LEU A 291 -16.77 30.91 -12.30
N LEU A 292 -15.99 29.98 -11.74
CA LEU A 292 -16.44 29.15 -10.61
C LEU A 292 -16.86 29.99 -9.39
N SER A 293 -16.08 30.99 -9.00
CA SER A 293 -16.43 31.89 -7.89
C SER A 293 -17.75 32.60 -8.15
N SER A 294 -17.99 33.08 -9.38
CA SER A 294 -19.27 33.70 -9.74
C SER A 294 -20.45 32.73 -9.73
N MET A 295 -20.25 31.47 -10.14
CA MET A 295 -21.28 30.44 -10.19
C MET A 295 -21.72 29.98 -8.80
N PHE A 296 -20.76 29.74 -7.90
CA PHE A 296 -21.01 29.21 -6.56
C PHE A 296 -21.32 30.31 -5.54
N GLY A 297 -21.03 31.58 -5.86
CA GLY A 297 -21.23 32.71 -4.95
C GLY A 297 -20.23 32.75 -3.78
N ASP A 298 -19.12 32.03 -3.91
CA ASP A 298 -18.05 31.93 -2.91
C ASP A 298 -16.85 32.81 -3.29
N ASP A 299 -15.98 33.10 -2.32
CA ASP A 299 -14.74 33.85 -2.56
C ASP A 299 -13.73 33.05 -3.40
N LEU A 300 -12.93 33.77 -4.19
CA LEU A 300 -11.95 33.19 -5.10
C LEU A 300 -10.92 32.31 -4.38
N GLU A 301 -10.52 32.67 -3.16
CA GLU A 301 -9.52 31.89 -2.40
C GLU A 301 -10.12 30.56 -1.90
N SER A 302 -11.34 30.57 -1.37
CA SER A 302 -12.03 29.32 -0.98
C SER A 302 -12.25 28.39 -2.16
N ILE A 303 -12.64 28.93 -3.32
CA ILE A 303 -12.82 28.14 -4.55
C ILE A 303 -11.50 27.52 -5.01
N LYS A 304 -10.42 28.31 -5.04
CA LYS A 304 -9.08 27.78 -5.34
C LYS A 304 -8.68 26.68 -4.37
N LYS A 305 -8.91 26.87 -3.08
CA LYS A 305 -8.59 25.87 -2.03
C LYS A 305 -9.42 24.59 -2.18
N ARG A 306 -10.67 24.70 -2.62
CA ARG A 306 -11.57 23.55 -2.84
C ARG A 306 -11.09 22.66 -3.99
N TYR A 307 -10.66 23.27 -5.10
CA TYR A 307 -10.31 22.54 -6.33
C TYR A 307 -8.79 22.45 -6.61
N THR A 308 -7.97 22.97 -5.70
CA THR A 308 -6.51 22.82 -5.75
C THR A 308 -6.05 22.02 -4.54
N LEU A 309 -5.90 20.72 -4.72
CA LEU A 309 -5.36 19.86 -3.67
C LEU A 309 -3.86 20.10 -3.50
N VAL A 310 -3.48 20.46 -2.27
CA VAL A 310 -2.08 20.67 -1.91
C VAL A 310 -1.39 19.32 -1.78
N GLU A 311 -0.21 19.24 -2.34
CA GLU A 311 0.62 18.06 -2.29
C GLU A 311 1.22 17.88 -0.89
N TRP A 312 1.46 16.63 -0.48
CA TRP A 312 1.93 16.34 0.88
C TRP A 312 3.43 16.64 1.06
N TYR A 313 4.03 17.42 0.16
CA TYR A 313 5.47 17.66 0.07
C TYR A 313 5.87 19.13 0.17
#